data_AF-A0A0S2S1G7-F1
#
_entry.id   AF-A0A0S2S1G7-F1
#
_cell.length_a   1.000
_cell.length_b   1.000
_cell.length_c   1.000
_cell.angle_alpha   90.00
_cell.angle_beta   90.00
_cell.angle_gamma   90.00
#
_symmetry.space_group_name_H-M   'P 1'
#
loop_
_entity.id
_entity.type
_entity.pdbx_description
1 polymer ?
#
loop_
_entity_poly.entity_id
_entity_poly.type
_entity_poly.pdbx_seq_one_letter_code
_entity_poly.pdbx_strand_id
1 'polypeptide(L)'
;MNSGSNPAYGSATPLIEALIEFEQELEANRHSLSFDLGLIMEHGRAPRYMATPPDVIPFAHAGVDGIHYGFLTDFGLEKDLSQAPIVCISPVDWTGVWVVARHLQDFLSVVYTENSSLKRYYASGQDYTGHAGHRPPQAIDERTALVRECFRERFGVQPIQDMAAYIDNLRIERKQNEAAPTLNGLGIPTFPSSAKQRSSIKSALLSVAEPFHWDKQGETVRDLFRNGSREARLAFIRDAQTRHLFTHSALRVFVAGQLRSMGLSEAATHLEESYYTVIPDTMES
;
A
#
# COMPACT_ATOMS: atom_id res chain seq x y z
N MET A 1 20.83 18.94 -14.76
CA MET A 1 21.49 18.44 -13.54
C MET A 1 20.89 19.14 -12.35
N ASN A 2 20.04 18.44 -11.60
CA ASN A 2 19.60 18.79 -10.25
C ASN A 2 19.43 17.45 -9.52
N SER A 3 20.54 16.77 -9.23
CA SER A 3 20.58 15.58 -8.39
C SER A 3 20.45 16.00 -6.92
N GLY A 4 19.33 16.64 -6.59
CA GLY A 4 18.91 16.85 -5.22
C GLY A 4 18.29 15.54 -4.75
N SER A 5 19.04 14.74 -4.00
CA SER A 5 18.53 13.50 -3.43
C SER A 5 17.28 13.81 -2.61
N ASN A 6 16.18 13.15 -2.94
CA ASN A 6 14.90 13.42 -2.31
C ASN A 6 14.76 12.52 -1.08
N PRO A 7 14.85 13.05 0.15
CA PRO A 7 14.90 12.22 1.36
C PRO A 7 13.57 11.51 1.69
N ALA A 8 12.56 11.60 0.82
CA ALA A 8 11.21 11.09 1.00
C ALA A 8 11.14 9.56 1.25
N TYR A 9 12.15 8.80 0.81
CA TYR A 9 12.14 7.33 0.88
C TYR A 9 13.12 6.75 1.91
N GLY A 10 13.74 7.57 2.77
CA GLY A 10 14.59 7.11 3.86
C GLY A 10 15.67 6.13 3.41
N SER A 11 15.70 4.93 3.99
CA SER A 11 16.64 3.85 3.62
C SER A 11 16.40 3.22 2.25
N ALA A 12 15.20 3.36 1.66
CA ALA A 12 14.91 2.89 0.31
C ALA A 12 15.41 3.85 -0.78
N THR A 13 15.77 5.10 -0.42
CA THR A 13 16.20 6.16 -1.35
C THR A 13 17.24 5.69 -2.39
N PRO A 14 18.34 4.99 -2.04
CA PRO A 14 19.34 4.58 -3.02
C PRO A 14 18.82 3.64 -4.12
N LEU A 15 17.86 2.75 -3.80
CA LEU A 15 17.28 1.83 -4.78
C LEU A 15 16.21 2.51 -5.63
N ILE A 16 15.45 3.45 -5.07
CA ILE A 16 14.51 4.29 -5.83
C ILE A 16 15.26 5.23 -6.78
N GLU A 17 16.34 5.87 -6.34
CA GLU A 17 17.20 6.71 -7.19
C GLU A 17 17.83 5.87 -8.31
N ALA A 18 18.34 4.67 -8.02
CA ALA A 18 18.89 3.78 -9.04
C ALA A 18 17.84 3.31 -10.07
N LEU A 19 16.56 3.16 -9.70
CA LEU A 19 15.46 2.87 -10.63
C LEU A 19 15.13 4.08 -11.52
N ILE A 20 15.17 5.29 -10.96
CA ILE A 20 14.96 6.55 -11.69
C ILE A 20 16.12 6.84 -12.65
N GLU A 21 17.37 6.55 -12.27
CA GLU A 21 18.54 6.61 -13.14
C GLU A 21 18.44 5.59 -14.27
N PHE A 22 18.03 4.35 -13.97
CA PHE A 22 17.87 3.30 -14.97
C PHE A 22 16.77 3.65 -15.99
N GLU A 23 15.68 4.31 -15.60
CA GLU A 23 14.70 4.82 -16.57
C GLU A 23 15.33 5.82 -17.55
N GLN A 24 16.15 6.75 -17.06
CA GLN A 24 16.84 7.73 -17.91
C GLN A 24 17.86 7.06 -18.87
N GLU A 25 18.55 6.02 -18.39
CA GLU A 25 19.43 5.18 -19.22
C GLU A 25 18.65 4.42 -20.32
N LEU A 26 17.44 3.93 -20.01
CA LEU A 26 16.55 3.27 -20.98
C LEU A 26 15.96 4.25 -22.00
N GLU A 27 15.46 5.41 -21.56
CA GLU A 27 14.87 6.45 -22.42
C GLU A 27 15.87 6.94 -23.48
N ALA A 28 17.14 7.13 -23.08
CA ALA A 28 18.22 7.49 -23.99
C ALA A 28 18.43 6.46 -25.14
N ASN A 29 18.02 5.21 -24.91
CA ASN A 29 18.07 4.11 -25.87
C ASN A 29 16.69 3.77 -26.47
N ARG A 30 15.66 4.62 -26.26
CA ARG A 30 14.26 4.45 -26.72
C ARG A 30 13.49 3.27 -26.07
N HIS A 31 13.96 2.83 -24.91
CA HIS A 31 13.30 1.89 -24.00
C HIS A 31 12.65 2.64 -22.82
N SER A 32 11.87 1.95 -21.98
CA SER A 32 11.29 2.53 -20.75
C SER A 32 10.69 1.44 -19.84
N LEU A 33 10.95 1.51 -18.53
CA LEU A 33 10.29 0.74 -17.47
C LEU A 33 8.76 0.82 -17.57
N SER A 34 8.20 1.95 -18.00
CA SER A 34 6.75 2.12 -18.17
C SER A 34 6.19 1.20 -19.24
N PHE A 35 6.81 1.20 -20.42
CA PHE A 35 6.33 0.44 -21.58
C PHE A 35 6.76 -1.03 -21.55
N ASP A 36 8.01 -1.28 -21.15
CA ASP A 36 8.65 -2.59 -21.24
C ASP A 36 8.47 -3.43 -19.95
N LEU A 37 8.32 -2.77 -18.79
CA LEU A 37 8.13 -3.47 -17.50
C LEU A 37 6.86 -3.06 -16.75
N GLY A 38 6.03 -2.16 -17.29
CA GLY A 38 4.76 -1.76 -16.67
C GLY A 38 4.89 -1.02 -15.34
N LEU A 39 6.01 -0.31 -15.12
CA LEU A 39 6.37 0.37 -13.88
C LEU A 39 6.80 1.83 -14.17
N ILE A 40 6.14 2.82 -13.57
CA ILE A 40 6.50 4.23 -13.67
C ILE A 40 6.93 4.71 -12.28
N MET A 41 8.12 5.31 -12.16
CA MET A 41 8.64 5.79 -10.88
C MET A 41 8.12 7.18 -10.52
N GLU A 42 7.89 7.44 -9.23
CA GLU A 42 7.43 8.74 -8.74
C GLU A 42 8.58 9.73 -8.54
N HIS A 43 8.60 10.80 -9.33
CA HIS A 43 9.58 11.87 -9.20
C HIS A 43 9.16 12.87 -8.12
N GLY A 44 9.55 12.62 -6.88
CA GLY A 44 9.33 13.54 -5.77
C GLY A 44 8.31 13.01 -4.77
N ARG A 45 7.24 13.78 -4.53
CA ARG A 45 6.15 13.39 -3.64
C ARG A 45 4.95 12.96 -4.48
N ALA A 46 4.72 11.64 -4.52
CA ALA A 46 3.65 11.02 -5.28
C ALA A 46 2.25 11.60 -4.92
N PRO A 47 1.33 11.74 -5.89
CA PRO A 47 -0.05 12.08 -5.61
C PRO A 47 -0.71 10.99 -4.75
N ARG A 48 -1.59 11.40 -3.83
CA ARG A 48 -2.34 10.50 -2.95
C ARG A 48 -3.82 10.50 -3.35
N TYR A 49 -4.41 9.32 -3.51
CA TYR A 49 -5.80 9.14 -3.89
C TYR A 49 -6.65 8.78 -2.66
N MET A 50 -7.98 8.89 -2.77
CA MET A 50 -8.94 8.45 -1.73
C MET A 50 -8.95 6.93 -1.45
N ALA A 51 -8.08 6.16 -2.11
CA ALA A 51 -7.80 4.75 -1.82
C ALA A 51 -6.45 4.53 -1.11
N THR A 52 -5.53 5.50 -1.16
CA THR A 52 -4.17 5.38 -0.61
C THR A 52 -4.20 5.46 0.92
N PRO A 53 -3.86 4.40 1.67
CA PRO A 53 -3.92 4.41 3.13
C PRO A 53 -2.96 5.44 3.74
N PRO A 54 -3.32 6.07 4.88
CA PRO A 54 -2.51 7.13 5.48
C PRO A 54 -1.13 6.66 5.94
N ASP A 55 -0.97 5.37 6.21
CA ASP A 55 0.27 4.72 6.60
C ASP A 55 1.07 4.11 5.43
N VAL A 56 0.71 4.44 4.18
CA VAL A 56 1.45 4.04 2.98
C VAL A 56 2.16 5.22 2.34
N ILE A 57 3.41 5.01 1.89
CA ILE A 57 4.21 5.99 1.13
C ILE A 57 4.34 5.49 -0.32
N PRO A 58 3.63 6.08 -1.30
CA PRO A 58 3.75 5.67 -2.71
C PRO A 58 5.10 6.04 -3.33
N PHE A 59 5.60 5.20 -4.22
CA PHE A 59 6.88 5.40 -4.92
C PHE A 59 6.85 5.06 -6.42
N ALA A 60 5.81 4.38 -6.90
CA ALA A 60 5.66 4.03 -8.31
C ALA A 60 4.17 3.80 -8.66
N HIS A 61 3.82 3.85 -9.94
CA HIS A 61 2.49 3.54 -10.44
C HIS A 61 2.48 2.66 -11.69
N ALA A 62 1.32 2.06 -11.97
CA ALA A 62 1.11 1.08 -13.03
C ALA A 62 0.59 1.70 -14.36
N GLY A 63 0.41 3.02 -14.40
CA GLY A 63 0.05 3.84 -15.56
C GLY A 63 -1.43 4.16 -15.72
N VAL A 64 -2.31 3.21 -15.39
CA VAL A 64 -3.76 3.30 -15.68
C VAL A 64 -4.58 3.08 -14.40
N ASP A 65 -5.82 3.57 -14.39
CA ASP A 65 -6.83 3.39 -13.32
C ASP A 65 -6.42 3.88 -11.92
N GLY A 66 -5.37 4.70 -11.84
CA GLY A 66 -4.80 5.18 -10.57
C GLY A 66 -4.13 4.09 -9.74
N ILE A 67 -3.82 2.93 -10.33
CA ILE A 67 -3.16 1.82 -9.65
C ILE A 67 -1.71 2.20 -9.32
N HIS A 68 -1.34 2.12 -8.04
CA HIS A 68 -0.02 2.52 -7.56
C HIS A 68 0.55 1.60 -6.47
N TYR A 69 1.85 1.72 -6.23
CA TYR A 69 2.63 0.91 -5.30
C TYR A 69 3.24 1.78 -4.21
N GLY A 70 3.28 1.26 -2.98
CA GLY A 70 3.81 2.01 -1.84
C GLY A 70 4.35 1.14 -0.71
N PHE A 71 5.22 1.73 0.09
CA PHE A 71 5.74 1.14 1.33
C PHE A 71 4.66 1.17 2.41
N LEU A 72 4.30 0.01 2.97
CA LEU A 72 3.41 -0.10 4.12
C LEU A 72 4.21 0.13 5.41
N THR A 73 4.04 1.30 6.02
CA THR A 73 4.83 1.70 7.22
C THR A 73 4.28 1.13 8.53
N ASP A 74 3.08 0.51 8.51
CA ASP A 74 2.34 0.09 9.70
C ASP A 74 2.18 1.20 10.74
N PHE A 75 1.73 2.37 10.28
CA PHE A 75 1.65 3.63 11.03
C PHE A 75 3.02 4.02 11.64
N GLY A 76 4.06 3.95 10.81
CA GLY A 76 5.44 4.21 11.20
C GLY A 76 5.99 3.25 12.26
N LEU A 77 5.46 2.03 12.37
CA LEU A 77 6.12 0.96 13.12
C LEU A 77 7.38 0.50 12.38
N GLU A 78 7.28 0.33 11.06
CA GLU A 78 8.45 0.11 10.21
C GLU A 78 9.18 1.44 9.99
N LYS A 79 10.51 1.40 10.16
CA LYS A 79 11.43 2.53 10.02
C LYS A 79 12.39 2.34 8.86
N ASP A 80 12.67 1.09 8.50
CA ASP A 80 13.50 0.77 7.34
C ASP A 80 12.59 0.50 6.13
N LEU A 81 12.37 1.54 5.32
CA LEU A 81 11.56 1.43 4.11
C LEU A 81 12.17 0.47 3.07
N SER A 82 13.45 0.12 3.17
CA SER A 82 14.05 -0.93 2.33
C SER A 82 13.51 -2.33 2.66
N GLN A 83 13.01 -2.52 3.90
CA GLN A 83 12.42 -3.75 4.43
C GLN A 83 10.89 -3.70 4.55
N ALA A 84 10.27 -2.52 4.36
CA ALA A 84 8.82 -2.36 4.48
C ALA A 84 8.07 -3.15 3.40
N PRO A 85 6.97 -3.86 3.76
CA PRO A 85 6.12 -4.55 2.80
C PRO A 85 5.61 -3.61 1.71
N ILE A 86 5.64 -4.08 0.46
CA ILE A 86 5.13 -3.32 -0.67
C ILE A 86 3.68 -3.70 -0.89
N VAL A 87 2.80 -2.70 -0.92
CA VAL A 87 1.38 -2.85 -1.24
C VAL A 87 1.06 -2.30 -2.63
N CYS A 88 0.12 -2.95 -3.31
CA CYS A 88 -0.60 -2.36 -4.44
C CYS A 88 -1.89 -1.71 -3.91
N ILE A 89 -2.18 -0.52 -4.42
CA ILE A 89 -3.41 0.24 -4.19
C ILE A 89 -4.12 0.31 -5.54
N SER A 90 -5.33 -0.20 -5.61
CA SER A 90 -6.19 -0.15 -6.79
C SER A 90 -7.50 0.57 -6.45
N PRO A 91 -7.70 1.82 -6.92
CA PRO A 91 -8.96 2.54 -6.75
C PRO A 91 -10.18 1.88 -7.42
N VAL A 92 -9.95 0.88 -8.28
CA VAL A 92 -10.99 0.17 -9.06
C VAL A 92 -11.30 -1.25 -8.55
N ASP A 93 -10.51 -1.78 -7.60
CA ASP A 93 -10.77 -3.08 -6.97
C ASP A 93 -11.47 -2.89 -5.63
N TRP A 94 -12.50 -3.70 -5.34
CA TRP A 94 -13.27 -3.63 -4.09
C TRP A 94 -12.44 -3.95 -2.84
N THR A 95 -11.33 -4.68 -2.98
CA THR A 95 -10.35 -4.95 -1.92
C THR A 95 -9.55 -3.69 -1.58
N GLY A 96 -9.40 -2.78 -2.56
CA GLY A 96 -8.68 -1.52 -2.49
C GLY A 96 -7.17 -1.65 -2.39
N VAL A 97 -6.65 -2.43 -1.45
CA VAL A 97 -5.21 -2.51 -1.13
C VAL A 97 -4.80 -3.91 -0.69
N TRP A 98 -3.68 -4.42 -1.20
CA TRP A 98 -3.11 -5.72 -0.79
C TRP A 98 -1.58 -5.71 -0.84
N VAL A 99 -0.95 -6.58 -0.04
CA VAL A 99 0.50 -6.82 -0.10
C VAL A 99 0.85 -7.54 -1.41
N VAL A 100 1.85 -7.03 -2.12
CA VAL A 100 2.40 -7.61 -3.35
C VAL A 100 3.85 -8.06 -3.23
N ALA A 101 4.61 -7.55 -2.25
CA ALA A 101 5.93 -8.08 -1.93
C ALA A 101 6.35 -7.86 -0.48
N ARG A 102 7.33 -8.63 0.01
CA ARG A 102 7.83 -8.53 1.39
C ARG A 102 8.63 -7.25 1.64
N HIS A 103 9.34 -6.76 0.63
CA HIS A 103 10.20 -5.58 0.68
C HIS A 103 10.56 -5.10 -0.74
N LEU A 104 11.26 -3.97 -0.88
CA LEU A 104 11.50 -3.34 -2.20
C LEU A 104 12.28 -4.23 -3.17
N GLN A 105 13.36 -4.88 -2.72
CA GLN A 105 14.12 -5.82 -3.56
C GLN A 105 13.27 -7.02 -4.02
N ASP A 106 12.36 -7.50 -3.17
CA ASP A 106 11.44 -8.60 -3.47
C ASP A 106 10.38 -8.16 -4.48
N PHE A 107 9.93 -6.90 -4.42
CA PHE A 107 9.05 -6.29 -5.43
C PHE A 107 9.69 -6.25 -6.82
N LEU A 108 11.00 -5.98 -6.92
CA LEU A 108 11.71 -6.06 -8.22
C LEU A 108 11.70 -7.50 -8.77
N SER A 109 11.79 -8.52 -7.90
CA SER A 109 11.61 -9.93 -8.29
C SER A 109 10.21 -10.24 -8.79
N VAL A 110 9.16 -9.60 -8.24
CA VAL A 110 7.78 -9.75 -8.77
C VAL A 110 7.63 -9.03 -10.12
N VAL A 111 8.12 -7.80 -10.26
CA VAL A 111 8.11 -7.04 -11.53
C VAL A 111 8.82 -7.83 -12.63
N TYR A 112 9.99 -8.40 -12.34
CA TYR A 112 10.71 -9.27 -13.27
C TYR A 112 9.94 -10.56 -13.55
N THR A 113 9.42 -11.26 -12.55
CA THR A 113 8.80 -12.58 -12.76
C THR A 113 7.50 -12.46 -13.55
N GLU A 114 6.53 -11.69 -13.04
CA GLU A 114 5.20 -11.54 -13.63
C GLU A 114 4.52 -10.25 -13.13
N ASN A 115 4.79 -9.12 -13.82
CA ASN A 115 4.25 -7.81 -13.44
C ASN A 115 2.71 -7.81 -13.34
N SER A 116 1.98 -8.60 -14.14
CA SER A 116 0.51 -8.56 -14.10
C SER A 116 -0.09 -9.14 -12.81
N SER A 117 0.70 -9.87 -12.02
CA SER A 117 0.33 -10.26 -10.65
C SER A 117 0.21 -9.07 -9.70
N LEU A 118 0.89 -7.94 -9.99
CA LEU A 118 0.84 -6.73 -9.17
C LEU A 118 -0.49 -5.98 -9.30
N LYS A 119 -1.15 -6.05 -10.47
CA LYS A 119 -2.30 -5.21 -10.83
C LYS A 119 -3.67 -5.82 -10.48
N ARG A 120 -3.69 -7.00 -9.86
CA ARG A 120 -4.90 -7.75 -9.50
C ARG A 120 -4.76 -8.34 -8.09
N TYR A 121 -5.85 -8.40 -7.34
CA TYR A 121 -5.90 -9.10 -6.06
C TYR A 121 -6.05 -10.62 -6.26
N TYR A 122 -5.35 -11.41 -5.44
CA TYR A 122 -5.27 -12.89 -5.42
C TYR A 122 -6.54 -13.65 -5.89
N ALA A 123 -7.37 -14.21 -5.00
CA ALA A 123 -7.38 -14.23 -3.55
C ALA A 123 -6.53 -15.34 -2.87
N SER A 124 -5.90 -16.26 -3.60
CA SER A 124 -4.92 -17.28 -3.11
C SER A 124 -3.95 -17.67 -4.21
N GLY A 125 -2.94 -18.51 -3.93
CA GLY A 125 -2.11 -19.14 -4.96
C GLY A 125 -2.94 -20.02 -5.92
N GLN A 126 -4.02 -20.62 -5.43
CA GLN A 126 -4.99 -21.34 -6.27
C GLN A 126 -5.78 -20.40 -7.18
N ASP A 127 -6.19 -19.23 -6.69
CA ASP A 127 -6.87 -18.21 -7.52
C ASP A 127 -5.91 -17.66 -8.59
N TYR A 128 -4.65 -17.42 -8.23
CA TYR A 128 -3.58 -17.04 -9.17
C TYR A 128 -3.35 -18.09 -10.26
N THR A 129 -3.17 -19.36 -9.90
CA THR A 129 -3.00 -20.44 -10.91
C THR A 129 -4.25 -20.64 -11.75
N GLY A 130 -5.44 -20.49 -11.15
CA GLY A 130 -6.71 -20.43 -11.84
C GLY A 130 -6.73 -19.32 -12.91
N HIS A 131 -6.36 -18.09 -12.57
CA HIS A 131 -6.31 -16.98 -13.52
C HIS A 131 -5.21 -17.16 -14.58
N ALA A 132 -3.98 -17.45 -14.16
CA ALA A 132 -2.82 -17.56 -15.03
C ALA A 132 -2.96 -18.71 -16.05
N GLY A 133 -3.52 -19.85 -15.65
CA GLY A 133 -3.73 -21.01 -16.52
C GLY A 133 -4.73 -20.78 -17.67
N HIS A 134 -5.55 -19.73 -17.62
CA HIS A 134 -6.46 -19.35 -18.71
C HIS A 134 -5.83 -18.34 -19.69
N ARG A 135 -4.65 -17.79 -19.39
CA ARG A 135 -3.98 -16.82 -20.26
C ARG A 135 -3.09 -17.58 -21.26
N PRO A 136 -3.24 -17.36 -22.59
CA PRO A 136 -2.29 -17.90 -23.54
C PRO A 136 -0.90 -17.32 -23.25
N PRO A 137 0.20 -18.10 -23.42
CA PRO A 137 1.54 -17.57 -23.27
C PRO A 137 1.73 -16.35 -24.18
N GLN A 138 1.90 -15.16 -23.59
CA GLN A 138 2.25 -13.99 -24.37
C GLN A 138 3.71 -14.09 -24.75
N ALA A 139 3.99 -14.10 -26.05
CA ALA A 139 5.35 -13.97 -26.55
C ALA A 139 5.89 -12.61 -26.07
N ILE A 140 6.92 -12.66 -25.24
CA ILE A 140 7.69 -11.48 -24.86
C ILE A 140 8.47 -11.06 -26.11
N ASP A 141 8.27 -9.83 -26.57
CA ASP A 141 8.99 -9.31 -27.72
C ASP A 141 10.48 -9.06 -27.38
N GLU A 142 11.32 -8.98 -28.40
CA GLU A 142 12.78 -8.84 -28.24
C GLU A 142 13.19 -7.59 -27.45
N ARG A 143 12.43 -6.49 -27.56
CA ARG A 143 12.68 -5.24 -26.83
C ARG A 143 12.34 -5.42 -25.35
N THR A 144 11.18 -5.98 -25.03
CA THR A 144 10.80 -6.29 -23.65
C THR A 144 11.77 -7.29 -23.02
N ALA A 145 12.21 -8.31 -23.77
CA ALA A 145 13.19 -9.29 -23.31
C ALA A 145 14.54 -8.62 -22.97
N LEU A 146 15.05 -7.73 -23.83
CA LEU A 146 16.29 -6.98 -23.57
C LEU A 146 16.21 -6.17 -22.27
N VAL A 147 15.14 -5.39 -22.07
CA VAL A 147 14.97 -4.56 -20.87
C VAL A 147 14.87 -5.41 -19.61
N ARG A 148 14.20 -6.57 -19.68
CA ARG A 148 14.11 -7.54 -18.57
C ARG A 148 15.48 -8.07 -18.16
N GLU A 149 16.35 -8.41 -19.11
CA GLU A 149 17.69 -8.89 -18.82
C GLU A 149 18.56 -7.77 -18.21
N CYS A 150 18.56 -6.56 -18.79
CA CYS A 150 19.28 -5.41 -18.24
C CYS A 150 18.82 -5.05 -16.82
N PHE A 151 17.51 -5.10 -16.55
CA PHE A 151 16.94 -4.89 -15.22
C PHE A 151 17.41 -5.97 -14.24
N ARG A 152 17.42 -7.25 -14.66
CA ARG A 152 17.92 -8.35 -13.83
C ARG A 152 19.39 -8.15 -13.44
N GLU A 153 20.23 -7.79 -14.41
CA GLU A 153 21.66 -7.57 -14.20
C GLU A 153 21.94 -6.34 -13.33
N ARG A 154 21.28 -5.21 -13.58
CA ARG A 154 21.47 -3.95 -12.83
C ARG A 154 21.06 -4.09 -11.36
N PHE A 155 19.96 -4.79 -11.07
CA PHE A 155 19.38 -4.87 -9.73
C PHE A 155 19.59 -6.22 -9.03
N GLY A 156 20.34 -7.16 -9.62
CA GLY A 156 20.64 -8.47 -9.04
C GLY A 156 19.42 -9.38 -8.83
N VAL A 157 18.35 -9.14 -9.60
CA VAL A 157 17.03 -9.74 -9.38
C VAL A 157 17.04 -11.24 -9.66
N GLN A 158 16.27 -12.02 -8.89
CA GLN A 158 16.10 -13.46 -9.09
C GLN A 158 14.63 -13.78 -9.38
N PRO A 159 14.31 -14.59 -10.40
CA PRO A 159 12.92 -14.98 -10.66
C PRO A 159 12.32 -15.80 -9.52
N ILE A 160 11.09 -15.47 -9.16
CA ILE A 160 10.28 -16.21 -8.20
C ILE A 160 9.85 -17.52 -8.87
N GLN A 161 10.30 -18.64 -8.30
CA GLN A 161 10.12 -19.97 -8.90
C GLN A 161 8.67 -20.45 -8.87
N ASP A 162 7.93 -20.09 -7.82
CA ASP A 162 6.51 -20.42 -7.64
C ASP A 162 5.76 -19.17 -7.14
N MET A 163 5.13 -18.46 -8.08
CA MET A 163 4.30 -17.29 -7.80
C MET A 163 3.06 -17.62 -6.96
N ALA A 164 2.54 -18.85 -7.04
CA ALA A 164 1.36 -19.25 -6.30
C ALA A 164 1.69 -19.43 -4.81
N ALA A 165 2.74 -20.19 -4.51
CA ALA A 165 3.27 -20.35 -3.16
C ALA A 165 3.76 -19.02 -2.59
N TYR A 166 4.38 -18.16 -3.41
CA TYR A 166 4.78 -16.81 -3.01
C TYR A 166 3.59 -15.96 -2.54
N ILE A 167 2.50 -15.92 -3.33
CA ILE A 167 1.27 -15.20 -2.95
C ILE A 167 0.71 -15.71 -1.62
N ASP A 168 0.63 -17.03 -1.42
CA ASP A 168 0.11 -17.58 -0.16
C ASP A 168 1.04 -17.28 1.04
N ASN A 169 2.36 -17.35 0.84
CA ASN A 169 3.36 -17.00 1.87
C ASN A 169 3.23 -15.54 2.32
N LEU A 170 3.03 -14.58 1.40
CA LEU A 170 2.79 -13.17 1.77
C LEU A 170 1.64 -13.01 2.77
N ARG A 171 0.55 -13.77 2.62
CA ARG A 171 -0.58 -13.72 3.57
C ARG A 171 -0.26 -14.41 4.89
N ILE A 172 0.42 -15.55 4.84
CA ILE A 172 0.81 -16.32 6.03
C ILE A 172 1.75 -15.48 6.91
N GLU A 173 2.83 -14.95 6.34
CA GLU A 173 3.80 -14.07 7.01
C GLU A 173 3.13 -12.83 7.59
N ARG A 174 2.22 -12.20 6.83
CA ARG A 174 1.49 -11.02 7.28
C ARG A 174 0.58 -11.33 8.47
N LYS A 175 -0.16 -12.43 8.41
CA LYS A 175 -1.10 -12.86 9.46
C LYS A 175 -0.41 -13.31 10.74
N GLN A 176 0.82 -13.85 10.66
CA GLN A 176 1.58 -14.28 11.85
C GLN A 176 1.84 -13.15 12.86
N ASN A 177 1.92 -11.90 12.40
CA ASN A 177 2.23 -10.74 13.24
C ASN A 177 1.00 -9.89 13.61
N GLU A 178 -0.20 -10.28 13.13
CA GLU A 178 -1.46 -9.57 13.29
C GLU A 178 -1.96 -9.54 14.75
N ALA A 179 -2.23 -8.34 15.27
CA ALA A 179 -2.90 -8.10 16.54
C ALA A 179 -4.38 -7.74 16.38
N ALA A 180 -4.78 -7.18 15.23
CA ALA A 180 -6.17 -6.90 14.89
C ALA A 180 -6.39 -7.02 13.37
N PRO A 181 -7.36 -7.82 12.90
CA PRO A 181 -7.66 -7.93 11.47
C PRO A 181 -8.29 -6.66 10.89
N THR A 182 -8.17 -6.50 9.58
CA THR A 182 -8.82 -5.44 8.76
C THR A 182 -9.54 -6.07 7.56
N LEU A 183 -10.53 -5.38 7.01
CA LEU A 183 -11.39 -5.87 5.92
C LEU A 183 -10.62 -6.28 4.66
N ASN A 184 -9.56 -5.56 4.32
CA ASN A 184 -8.67 -5.85 3.18
C ASN A 184 -7.55 -6.86 3.48
N GLY A 185 -7.52 -7.43 4.69
CA GLY A 185 -6.50 -8.41 5.09
C GLY A 185 -5.09 -7.84 5.31
N LEU A 186 -4.91 -6.51 5.37
CA LEU A 186 -3.61 -5.93 5.74
C LEU A 186 -3.26 -6.14 7.21
N GLY A 187 -4.23 -6.07 8.13
CA GLY A 187 -4.06 -6.36 9.56
C GLY A 187 -3.14 -5.37 10.31
N ILE A 188 -3.49 -4.99 11.54
CA ILE A 188 -2.62 -4.17 12.38
C ILE A 188 -1.61 -5.07 13.11
N PRO A 189 -0.29 -4.84 13.02
CA PRO A 189 0.70 -5.67 13.68
C PRO A 189 0.74 -5.46 15.20
N THR A 190 1.34 -6.42 15.91
CA THR A 190 1.57 -6.30 17.36
C THR A 190 2.62 -5.23 17.68
N PHE A 191 2.25 -4.14 18.35
CA PHE A 191 3.21 -3.16 18.84
C PHE A 191 4.03 -3.70 20.04
N PRO A 192 5.34 -3.42 20.14
CA PRO A 192 6.19 -3.91 21.24
C PRO A 192 5.71 -3.50 22.64
N SER A 193 5.08 -2.33 22.76
CA SER A 193 4.45 -1.84 24.00
C SER A 193 3.26 -2.70 24.44
N SER A 194 2.49 -3.21 23.50
CA SER A 194 1.23 -3.93 23.72
C SER A 194 1.44 -5.39 24.09
N ALA A 195 2.59 -5.97 23.72
CA ALA A 195 2.94 -7.37 24.01
C ALA A 195 2.90 -7.73 25.51
N LYS A 196 3.13 -6.75 26.40
CA LYS A 196 3.09 -6.92 27.87
C LYS A 196 1.69 -6.86 28.48
N GLN A 197 0.66 -6.50 27.72
CA GLN A 197 -0.73 -6.36 28.19
C GLN A 197 -1.70 -7.35 27.51
N ARG A 198 -1.24 -8.55 27.13
CA ARG A 198 -2.06 -9.60 26.51
C ARG A 198 -3.20 -10.16 27.39
N SER A 199 -3.36 -9.70 28.63
CA SER A 199 -4.47 -10.10 29.51
C SER A 199 -5.73 -9.25 29.28
N SER A 200 -6.73 -9.86 28.65
CA SER A 200 -8.16 -9.59 28.90
C SER A 200 -8.78 -8.27 28.38
N ILE A 201 -8.24 -7.61 27.35
CA ILE A 201 -9.03 -6.66 26.55
C ILE A 201 -9.41 -7.32 25.22
N LYS A 202 -10.68 -7.75 25.09
CA LYS A 202 -11.28 -7.98 23.78
C LYS A 202 -11.27 -6.64 23.04
N SER A 203 -10.38 -6.49 22.07
CA SER A 203 -10.44 -5.42 21.08
C SER A 203 -11.79 -5.50 20.37
N ALA A 204 -12.74 -4.65 20.78
CA ALA A 204 -14.01 -4.52 20.09
C ALA A 204 -13.76 -3.74 18.80
N LEU A 205 -13.56 -4.47 17.71
CA LEU A 205 -13.51 -3.88 16.37
C LEU A 205 -14.89 -3.32 16.04
N LEU A 206 -14.94 -2.04 15.70
CA LEU A 206 -16.17 -1.40 15.24
C LEU A 206 -16.42 -1.83 13.79
N SER A 207 -17.50 -2.57 13.56
CA SER A 207 -17.92 -2.93 12.21
C SER A 207 -18.22 -1.68 11.39
N VAL A 208 -17.54 -1.54 10.26
CA VAL A 208 -17.74 -0.44 9.32
C VAL A 208 -18.92 -0.78 8.41
N ALA A 209 -20.09 -0.23 8.77
CA ALA A 209 -21.35 -0.46 8.06
C ALA A 209 -21.72 0.72 7.14
N GLU A 210 -22.26 0.39 5.97
CA GLU A 210 -22.83 1.33 5.01
C GLU A 210 -24.37 1.26 5.01
N PRO A 211 -25.08 2.38 4.79
CA PRO A 211 -24.55 3.74 4.66
C PRO A 211 -24.04 4.28 6.00
N PHE A 212 -22.93 5.03 5.96
CA PHE A 212 -22.40 5.69 7.16
C PHE A 212 -23.04 7.07 7.35
N HIS A 213 -23.38 7.40 8.59
CA HIS A 213 -23.87 8.73 8.97
C HIS A 213 -23.20 9.15 10.27
N TRP A 214 -22.43 10.24 10.22
CA TRP A 214 -21.68 10.74 11.37
C TRP A 214 -22.59 11.06 12.58
N ASP A 215 -23.78 11.62 12.36
CA ASP A 215 -24.70 11.97 13.46
C ASP A 215 -25.30 10.74 14.18
N LYS A 216 -25.26 9.56 13.54
CA LYS A 216 -25.79 8.30 14.10
C LYS A 216 -24.69 7.41 14.67
N GLN A 217 -23.52 7.36 14.03
CA GLN A 217 -22.43 6.45 14.36
C GLN A 217 -21.21 7.15 14.99
N GLY A 218 -21.14 8.47 14.93
CA GLY A 218 -20.00 9.25 15.37
C GLY A 218 -19.68 9.09 16.86
N GLU A 219 -20.69 8.92 17.72
CA GLU A 219 -20.42 8.66 19.15
C GLU A 219 -19.83 7.27 19.37
N THR A 220 -20.25 6.24 18.63
CA THR A 220 -19.63 4.91 18.67
C THR A 220 -18.18 4.95 18.20
N VAL A 221 -17.87 5.76 17.19
CA VAL A 221 -16.48 6.03 16.76
C VAL A 221 -15.71 6.77 17.87
N ARG A 222 -16.30 7.79 18.51
CA ARG A 222 -15.66 8.49 19.65
C ARG A 222 -15.40 7.55 20.83
N ASP A 223 -16.33 6.67 21.18
CA ASP A 223 -16.15 5.64 22.22
C ASP A 223 -15.01 4.68 21.89
N LEU A 224 -14.87 4.24 20.63
CA LEU A 224 -13.72 3.44 20.18
C LEU A 224 -12.40 4.19 20.38
N PHE A 225 -12.33 5.47 20.02
CA PHE A 225 -11.12 6.28 20.18
C PHE A 225 -10.87 6.75 21.63
N ARG A 226 -11.88 6.74 22.51
CA ARG A 226 -11.70 6.94 23.95
C ARG A 226 -11.20 5.66 24.63
N ASN A 227 -11.87 4.53 24.40
CA ASN A 227 -11.77 3.33 25.23
C ASN A 227 -11.10 2.12 24.55
N GLY A 228 -11.07 2.06 23.22
CA GLY A 228 -10.48 0.95 22.45
C GLY A 228 -8.94 0.93 22.50
N SER A 229 -8.33 -0.22 22.20
CA SER A 229 -6.86 -0.33 22.14
C SER A 229 -6.27 0.48 20.97
N ARG A 230 -4.95 0.67 20.95
CA ARG A 230 -4.24 1.31 19.83
C ARG A 230 -4.54 0.57 18.52
N GLU A 231 -4.47 -0.76 18.56
CA GLU A 231 -4.69 -1.64 17.43
C GLU A 231 -6.13 -1.57 16.92
N ALA A 232 -7.12 -1.52 17.81
CA ALA A 232 -8.53 -1.36 17.45
C ALA A 232 -8.81 -0.06 16.70
N ARG A 233 -8.21 1.05 17.16
CA ARG A 233 -8.32 2.37 16.51
C ARG A 233 -7.68 2.37 15.12
N LEU A 234 -6.48 1.82 15.00
CA LEU A 234 -5.76 1.74 13.72
C LEU A 234 -6.46 0.81 12.71
N ALA A 235 -7.06 -0.29 13.19
CA ALA A 235 -7.85 -1.20 12.35
C ALA A 235 -9.07 -0.47 11.77
N PHE A 236 -9.82 0.24 12.61
CA PHE A 236 -10.92 1.10 12.15
C PHE A 236 -10.48 2.15 11.12
N ILE A 237 -9.29 2.75 11.26
CA ILE A 237 -8.80 3.72 10.27
C ILE A 237 -8.60 3.07 8.90
N ARG A 238 -8.03 1.86 8.84
CA ARG A 238 -7.87 1.13 7.57
C ARG A 238 -9.21 0.64 7.00
N ASP A 239 -10.13 0.21 7.84
CA ASP A 239 -11.46 -0.25 7.39
C ASP A 239 -12.31 0.92 6.88
N ALA A 240 -12.28 2.07 7.56
CA ALA A 240 -12.91 3.31 7.13
C ALA A 240 -12.29 3.84 5.81
N GLN A 241 -10.97 3.69 5.63
CA GLN A 241 -10.28 3.98 4.37
C GLN A 241 -10.75 3.07 3.23
N THR A 242 -10.85 1.76 3.49
CA THR A 242 -11.29 0.74 2.52
C THR A 242 -12.74 0.96 2.08
N ARG A 243 -13.60 1.48 2.97
CA ARG A 243 -14.98 1.87 2.66
C ARG A 243 -15.14 3.34 2.23
N HIS A 244 -14.03 4.04 1.96
CA HIS A 244 -13.98 5.46 1.59
C HIS A 244 -14.73 6.43 2.53
N LEU A 245 -14.98 6.06 3.80
CA LEU A 245 -15.80 6.86 4.73
C LEU A 245 -15.21 8.24 5.06
N PHE A 246 -13.92 8.44 4.81
CA PHE A 246 -13.27 9.74 4.98
C PHE A 246 -13.67 10.78 3.93
N THR A 247 -14.57 10.46 2.98
CA THR A 247 -15.36 11.46 2.25
C THR A 247 -16.10 12.38 3.24
N HIS A 248 -16.72 11.81 4.28
CA HIS A 248 -17.36 12.56 5.36
C HIS A 248 -16.34 13.41 6.12
N SER A 249 -16.44 14.72 5.94
CA SER A 249 -15.50 15.71 6.47
C SER A 249 -15.34 15.64 8.00
N ALA A 250 -16.44 15.47 8.74
CA ALA A 250 -16.44 15.39 10.20
C ALA A 250 -15.68 14.17 10.74
N LEU A 251 -15.84 12.99 10.10
CA LEU A 251 -15.08 11.79 10.44
C LEU A 251 -13.59 11.97 10.12
N ARG A 252 -13.27 12.51 8.94
CA ARG A 252 -11.89 12.75 8.49
C ARG A 252 -11.14 13.68 9.44
N VAL A 253 -11.73 14.82 9.80
CA VAL A 253 -11.15 15.80 10.75
C VAL A 253 -10.98 15.18 12.14
N PHE A 254 -11.97 14.41 12.62
CA PHE A 254 -11.85 13.71 13.90
C PHE A 254 -10.67 12.73 13.91
N VAL A 255 -10.57 11.86 12.89
CA VAL A 255 -9.52 10.84 12.81
C VAL A 255 -8.13 11.46 12.59
N ALA A 256 -8.00 12.51 11.76
CA ALA A 256 -6.73 13.23 11.62
C ALA A 256 -6.26 13.83 12.97
N GLY A 257 -7.20 14.39 13.75
CA GLY A 257 -6.92 14.84 15.13
C GLY A 257 -6.47 13.72 16.07
N GLN A 258 -7.09 12.54 15.98
CA GLN A 258 -6.70 11.36 16.77
C GLN A 258 -5.34 10.80 16.35
N LEU A 259 -5.02 10.75 15.05
CA LEU A 259 -3.70 10.34 14.57
C LEU A 259 -2.60 11.25 15.13
N ARG A 260 -2.80 12.58 15.10
CA ARG A 260 -1.87 13.55 15.73
C ARG A 260 -1.71 13.29 17.23
N SER A 261 -2.80 13.06 17.97
CA SER A 261 -2.73 12.78 19.42
C SER A 261 -2.04 11.45 19.77
N MET A 262 -2.03 10.49 18.83
CA MET A 262 -1.32 9.21 18.93
C MET A 262 0.18 9.30 18.52
N GLY A 263 0.67 10.50 18.18
CA GLY A 263 2.04 10.72 17.69
C GLY A 263 2.24 10.37 16.20
N LEU A 264 1.15 10.19 15.44
CA LEU A 264 1.14 9.76 14.04
C LEU A 264 0.85 10.93 13.10
N SER A 265 1.54 12.05 13.30
CA SER A 265 1.30 13.31 12.56
C SER A 265 1.46 13.17 11.05
N GLU A 266 2.42 12.38 10.58
CA GLU A 266 2.63 12.11 9.15
C GLU A 266 1.43 11.38 8.54
N ALA A 267 0.92 10.34 9.21
CA ALA A 267 -0.29 9.63 8.78
C ALA A 267 -1.53 10.54 8.80
N ALA A 268 -1.61 11.49 9.74
CA ALA A 268 -2.69 12.49 9.74
C ALA A 268 -2.62 13.42 8.52
N THR A 269 -1.43 13.91 8.17
CA THR A 269 -1.19 14.72 6.97
C THR A 269 -1.51 13.93 5.69
N HIS A 270 -1.07 12.68 5.60
CA HIS A 270 -1.40 11.79 4.49
C HIS A 270 -2.89 11.53 4.33
N LEU A 271 -3.64 11.41 5.44
CA LEU A 271 -5.10 11.30 5.42
C LEU A 271 -5.77 12.56 4.89
N GLU A 272 -5.29 13.75 5.25
CA GLU A 272 -5.86 15.00 4.77
C GLU A 272 -5.56 15.22 3.27
N GLU A 273 -4.35 14.88 2.82
CA GLU A 273 -3.90 15.02 1.44
C GLU A 273 -4.67 14.12 0.46
N SER A 274 -4.93 12.85 0.82
CA SER A 274 -5.73 11.91 0.01
C SER A 274 -7.16 12.41 -0.30
N TYR A 275 -7.63 13.46 0.40
CA TYR A 275 -8.99 14.01 0.29
C TYR A 275 -9.01 15.53 0.07
N TYR A 276 -7.89 16.15 -0.31
CA TYR A 276 -7.80 17.62 -0.48
C TYR A 276 -8.76 18.18 -1.55
N THR A 277 -9.12 17.38 -2.56
CA THR A 277 -10.07 17.73 -3.62
C THR A 277 -11.53 17.42 -3.28
N VAL A 278 -11.81 16.79 -2.14
CA VAL A 278 -13.19 16.55 -1.68
C VAL A 278 -13.73 17.86 -1.11
N ILE A 279 -14.62 18.48 -1.88
CA ILE A 279 -15.45 19.61 -1.44
C ILE A 279 -16.02 19.23 -0.07
N PRO A 280 -15.76 20.01 1.00
CA PRO A 280 -16.34 19.73 2.31
C PRO A 280 -17.86 19.66 2.16
N ASP A 281 -18.51 18.72 2.86
CA ASP A 281 -19.97 18.64 2.93
C ASP A 281 -20.49 20.05 3.23
N THR A 282 -21.06 20.71 2.22
CA THR A 282 -21.43 22.13 2.35
C THR A 282 -22.50 22.22 3.42
N MET A 283 -22.29 23.10 4.40
CA MET A 283 -23.23 23.32 5.48
C MET A 283 -24.62 23.59 4.91
N GLU A 284 -25.51 22.60 4.96
CA GLU A 284 -26.94 22.83 4.80
C GLU A 284 -27.37 23.65 6.01
N SER A 285 -27.66 24.92 5.75
CA SER A 285 -28.05 25.97 6.69
C SER A 285 -29.49 25.85 7.16
#